data_AF-A0A4S4KKB1-F1
#
_entry.id   AF-A0A4S4KKB1-F1
#
_cell.length_a   1.000
_cell.length_b   1.000
_cell.length_c   1.000
_cell.angle_alpha   90.00
_cell.angle_beta   90.00
_cell.angle_gamma   90.00
#
_symmetry.space_group_name_H-M   'P 1'
#
loop_
_entity.id
_entity.type
_entity.pdbx_description
1 polymer ?
#
loop_
_entity_poly.entity_id
_entity_poly.type
_entity_poly.pdbx_seq_one_letter_code
_entity_poly.pdbx_strand_id
1 'polypeptide(L)'
;MVFKAAEQIIGRTDSQENGTCATVSPLYDAKDEDMLFSDLLASHENAPLLSVKDINLTRDEDDILHACLVHTILRIVVGFGGTGFLRFVEELQECVPTTSEKIPLHKTETYPLPAIDIDESSTVGNAQVIDTIFDMLGYDNMNEKAL
;
A
#
# COMPACT_ATOMS: atom_id res chain seq x y z
N MET A 1 27.68 7.15 15.06
CA MET A 1 28.86 6.73 14.27
C MET A 1 29.32 5.38 14.79
N VAL A 2 28.97 4.27 14.14
CA VAL A 2 29.35 2.91 14.60
C VAL A 2 30.72 2.57 14.02
N PHE A 3 31.70 2.41 14.90
CA PHE A 3 33.03 1.92 14.55
C PHE A 3 32.93 0.45 14.11
N LYS A 4 33.43 0.16 12.89
CA LYS A 4 33.68 -1.15 12.27
C LYS A 4 33.33 -2.38 13.13
N ALA A 5 32.22 -3.06 12.79
CA ALA A 5 32.02 -4.45 13.18
C ALA A 5 32.82 -5.35 12.20
N ALA A 6 33.95 -5.88 12.66
CA ALA A 6 34.89 -6.61 11.81
C ALA A 6 34.62 -8.12 11.70
N GLU A 7 33.73 -8.72 12.50
CA GLU A 7 33.44 -10.15 12.41
C GLU A 7 31.96 -10.44 12.72
N GLN A 8 31.30 -11.16 11.80
CA GLN A 8 30.00 -11.76 12.03
C GLN A 8 30.20 -13.00 12.91
N ILE A 9 29.91 -12.89 14.21
CA ILE A 9 29.94 -14.03 15.12
C ILE A 9 28.72 -14.90 14.83
N ILE A 10 28.93 -16.03 14.15
CA ILE A 10 27.91 -17.06 13.94
C ILE A 10 27.45 -17.55 15.32
N GLY A 11 26.19 -17.28 15.66
CA GLY A 11 25.56 -17.77 16.90
C GLY A 11 25.28 -16.72 17.98
N ARG A 12 25.53 -15.42 17.73
CA ARG A 12 25.09 -14.35 18.62
C ARG A 12 23.61 -14.02 18.37
N THR A 13 22.72 -14.77 19.02
CA THR A 13 21.24 -14.62 18.90
C THR A 13 20.65 -13.59 19.87
N ASP A 14 21.51 -12.99 20.70
CA ASP A 14 21.24 -11.92 21.67
C ASP A 14 21.19 -10.53 21.04
N SER A 15 21.55 -10.40 19.75
CA SER A 15 21.21 -9.22 18.96
C SER A 15 19.75 -9.33 18.55
N GLN A 16 18.89 -8.47 19.09
CA GLN A 16 17.55 -8.27 18.56
C GLN A 16 17.71 -7.67 17.15
N GLU A 17 17.69 -8.53 16.13
CA GLU A 17 17.64 -8.14 14.71
C GLU A 17 16.19 -7.74 14.32
N ASN A 18 15.43 -7.17 15.26
CA ASN A 18 14.02 -6.86 15.11
C ASN A 18 13.79 -5.35 14.93
N GLY A 19 14.68 -4.68 14.20
CA GLY A 19 14.38 -3.31 13.83
C GLY A 19 13.18 -3.26 12.89
N THR A 20 12.22 -2.38 13.18
CA THR A 20 11.12 -2.06 12.26
C THR A 20 11.74 -1.54 10.96
N CYS A 21 11.49 -2.24 9.86
CA CYS A 21 11.91 -1.79 8.52
C CYS A 21 10.74 -1.08 7.84
N ALA A 22 10.95 0.16 7.44
CA ALA A 22 9.96 0.94 6.68
C ALA A 22 10.52 1.33 5.30
N THR A 23 9.63 1.50 4.33
CA THR A 23 9.98 2.03 3.00
C THR A 23 8.99 3.12 2.66
N VAL A 24 9.50 4.27 2.24
CA VAL A 24 8.69 5.40 1.80
C VAL A 24 8.64 5.38 0.27
N SER A 25 7.45 5.58 -0.27
CA SER A 25 7.22 5.69 -1.71
C SER A 25 6.24 6.83 -1.97
N PRO A 26 6.50 7.72 -2.95
CA PRO A 26 5.55 8.76 -3.30
C PRO A 26 4.27 8.14 -3.88
N LEU A 27 3.13 8.75 -3.57
CA LEU A 27 1.86 8.38 -4.19
C LEU A 27 1.87 8.76 -5.69
N TYR A 28 1.21 7.95 -6.52
CA TYR A 28 1.10 8.23 -7.94
C TYR A 28 0.15 9.41 -8.19
N ASP A 29 0.66 10.45 -8.86
CA ASP A 29 -0.09 11.65 -9.30
C ASP A 29 -0.92 12.34 -8.19
N ALA A 30 -0.51 12.19 -6.92
CA ALA A 30 -1.16 12.86 -5.80
C ALA A 30 -0.65 14.28 -5.63
N LYS A 31 -1.56 15.23 -5.44
CA LYS A 31 -1.23 16.62 -5.10
C LYS A 31 -1.52 16.89 -3.63
N ASP A 32 -0.92 17.94 -3.10
CA ASP A 32 -1.13 18.32 -1.69
C ASP A 32 -2.59 18.69 -1.42
N GLU A 33 -3.27 19.26 -2.41
CA GLU A 33 -4.70 19.57 -2.31
C GLU A 33 -5.59 18.32 -2.24
N ASP A 34 -5.13 17.17 -2.76
CA ASP A 34 -5.86 15.91 -2.71
C ASP A 34 -5.71 15.21 -1.34
N MET A 35 -4.77 15.67 -0.49
CA MET A 35 -4.37 15.02 0.76
C MET A 35 -4.81 15.81 2.01
N LEU A 36 -5.77 16.72 1.88
CA LEU A 36 -6.22 17.59 2.97
C LEU A 36 -7.06 16.83 4.00
N PHE A 37 -6.58 16.79 5.24
CA PHE A 37 -7.33 16.19 6.37
C PHE A 37 -8.68 16.89 6.62
N SER A 38 -8.77 18.19 6.34
CA SER A 38 -10.02 18.96 6.45
C SER A 38 -11.14 18.39 5.58
N ASP A 39 -10.80 17.91 4.39
CA ASP A 39 -11.77 17.42 3.42
C ASP A 39 -12.32 16.06 3.87
N LEU A 40 -11.46 15.22 4.44
CA LEU A 40 -11.87 13.97 5.09
C LEU A 40 -12.81 14.23 6.27
N LEU A 41 -12.45 15.17 7.15
CA LEU A 41 -13.28 15.50 8.32
C LEU A 41 -14.63 16.09 7.90
N ALA A 42 -14.63 17.03 6.96
CA ALA A 42 -15.85 17.62 6.42
C ALA A 42 -16.73 16.57 5.73
N SER A 43 -16.15 15.64 4.96
CA SER A 43 -16.88 14.53 4.35
C SER A 43 -17.53 13.63 5.41
N HIS A 44 -16.80 13.33 6.48
CA HIS A 44 -17.32 12.51 7.58
C HIS A 44 -18.49 13.18 8.31
N GLU A 45 -18.35 14.47 8.65
CA GLU A 45 -19.41 15.23 9.35
C GLU A 45 -20.66 15.42 8.49
N ASN A 46 -20.50 15.53 7.17
CA ASN A 46 -21.60 15.74 6.22
C ASN A 46 -22.12 14.44 5.59
N ALA A 47 -21.62 13.28 6.01
CA ALA A 47 -22.02 11.99 5.46
C ALA A 47 -23.53 11.77 5.66
N PRO A 48 -24.31 11.45 4.61
CA PRO A 48 -25.73 11.20 4.75
C PRO A 48 -25.99 9.90 5.53
N LEU A 49 -27.21 9.77 6.08
CA LEU A 49 -27.65 8.50 6.67
C LEU A 49 -27.62 7.39 5.62
N LEU A 50 -27.05 6.24 5.99
CA LEU A 50 -26.93 5.09 5.10
C LEU A 50 -28.31 4.62 4.61
N SER A 51 -28.44 4.53 3.30
CA SER A 51 -29.60 3.98 2.60
C SER A 51 -29.28 2.60 2.05
N VAL A 52 -30.31 1.78 1.83
CA VAL A 52 -30.17 0.49 1.14
C VAL A 52 -29.59 0.68 -0.28
N LYS A 53 -29.83 1.83 -0.90
CA LYS A 53 -29.26 2.15 -2.22
C LYS A 53 -27.73 2.30 -2.19
N ASP A 54 -27.16 2.66 -1.04
CA ASP A 54 -25.71 2.81 -0.88
C ASP A 54 -25.01 1.45 -0.68
N ILE A 55 -25.79 0.39 -0.46
CA ILE A 55 -25.32 -1.00 -0.35
C ILE A 55 -25.34 -1.70 -1.71
N ASN A 56 -26.32 -1.36 -2.54
CA ASN A 56 -26.47 -1.98 -3.86
C ASN A 56 -25.51 -1.31 -4.84
N LEU A 57 -24.77 -2.13 -5.57
CA LEU A 57 -23.96 -1.64 -6.68
C LEU A 57 -24.84 -0.93 -7.70
N THR A 58 -24.31 0.17 -8.24
CA THR A 58 -24.83 0.73 -9.48
C THR A 58 -24.65 -0.28 -10.61
N ARG A 59 -25.37 -0.07 -11.71
CA ARG A 59 -25.29 -0.96 -12.87
C ARG A 59 -23.86 -1.05 -13.42
N ASP A 60 -23.17 0.08 -13.48
CA ASP A 60 -21.80 0.13 -14.03
C ASP A 60 -20.82 -0.61 -13.11
N GLU A 61 -20.96 -0.47 -11.80
CA GLU A 61 -20.17 -1.23 -10.81
C GLU A 61 -20.47 -2.73 -10.87
N ASP A 62 -21.74 -3.12 -11.03
CA ASP A 62 -22.14 -4.52 -11.18
C ASP A 62 -21.57 -5.14 -12.46
N ASP A 63 -21.64 -4.42 -13.59
CA ASP A 63 -21.06 -4.86 -14.87
C ASP A 63 -19.53 -5.03 -14.76
N ILE A 64 -18.83 -4.10 -14.09
CA ILE A 64 -17.39 -4.21 -13.83
C ILE A 64 -17.08 -5.39 -12.93
N LEU A 65 -17.81 -5.56 -11.83
CA LEU A 65 -17.63 -6.68 -10.90
C LEU A 65 -17.86 -8.02 -11.60
N HIS A 66 -18.93 -8.13 -12.39
CA HIS A 66 -19.22 -9.32 -13.17
C HIS A 66 -18.10 -9.64 -14.17
N ALA A 67 -17.60 -8.64 -14.90
CA ALA A 67 -16.44 -8.82 -15.78
C ALA A 67 -15.19 -9.31 -15.02
N CYS A 68 -14.93 -8.77 -13.82
CA CYS A 68 -13.83 -9.21 -12.95
C CYS A 68 -13.99 -10.66 -12.50
N LEU A 69 -15.19 -11.07 -12.12
CA LEU A 69 -15.51 -12.45 -11.71
C LEU A 69 -15.32 -13.43 -12.87
N VAL A 70 -15.83 -13.10 -14.06
CA VAL A 70 -15.63 -13.92 -15.27
C VAL A 70 -14.15 -14.04 -15.60
N HIS A 71 -13.43 -12.92 -15.63
CA HIS A 71 -11.98 -12.93 -15.89
C HIS A 71 -11.22 -13.76 -14.85
N THR A 72 -11.60 -13.71 -13.58
CA THR A 72 -11.02 -14.54 -12.51
C THR A 72 -11.18 -16.03 -12.80
N ILE A 73 -12.37 -16.47 -13.22
CA ILE A 73 -12.62 -17.86 -13.61
C ILE A 73 -11.74 -18.24 -14.81
N LEU A 74 -11.63 -17.37 -15.82
CA LEU A 74 -10.75 -17.61 -16.97
C LEU A 74 -9.29 -17.77 -16.54
N ARG A 75 -8.79 -16.96 -15.61
CA ARG A 75 -7.43 -17.14 -15.09
C ARG A 75 -7.24 -18.48 -14.41
N ILE A 76 -8.24 -18.94 -13.65
CA ILE A 76 -8.17 -20.25 -13.00
C ILE A 76 -8.11 -21.37 -14.05
N VAL A 77 -8.95 -21.31 -15.08
CA VAL A 77 -8.95 -22.30 -16.17
C VAL A 77 -7.63 -22.30 -16.93
N VAL A 78 -7.10 -21.13 -17.30
CA VAL A 78 -5.83 -21.05 -18.05
C VAL A 78 -4.63 -21.45 -17.19
N GLY A 79 -4.60 -21.04 -15.93
CA GLY A 79 -3.48 -21.32 -15.01
C GLY A 79 -3.46 -22.76 -14.48
N PHE A 80 -4.63 -23.36 -14.27
CA PHE A 80 -4.75 -24.65 -13.57
C PHE A 80 -5.51 -25.73 -14.35
N GLY A 81 -6.13 -25.41 -15.49
CA GLY A 81 -6.88 -26.36 -16.32
C GLY A 81 -6.02 -27.31 -17.18
N GLY A 82 -4.69 -27.21 -17.08
CA GLY A 82 -3.73 -28.05 -17.80
C GLY A 82 -3.12 -27.37 -19.03
N THR A 83 -2.12 -28.03 -19.62
CA THR A 83 -1.27 -27.47 -20.68
C THR A 83 -2.05 -27.04 -21.93
N GLY A 84 -3.19 -27.67 -22.20
CA GLY A 84 -4.05 -27.34 -23.33
C GLY A 84 -4.63 -25.92 -23.30
N PHE A 85 -4.68 -25.26 -22.13
CA PHE A 85 -5.21 -23.90 -22.00
C PHE A 85 -4.12 -22.81 -21.97
N LEU A 86 -2.84 -23.18 -21.86
CA LEU A 86 -1.73 -22.21 -21.85
C LEU A 86 -1.65 -21.37 -23.14
N ARG A 87 -2.21 -21.86 -24.24
CA ARG A 87 -2.30 -21.11 -25.50
C ARG A 87 -3.10 -19.80 -25.38
N PHE A 88 -3.98 -19.70 -24.39
CA PHE A 88 -4.86 -18.54 -24.18
C PHE A 88 -4.27 -17.50 -23.21
N VAL A 89 -3.01 -17.65 -22.79
CA VAL A 89 -2.40 -16.70 -21.83
C VAL A 89 -2.36 -15.28 -22.39
N GLU A 90 -2.04 -15.11 -23.68
CA GLU A 90 -1.98 -13.77 -24.31
C GLU A 90 -3.38 -13.15 -24.39
N GLU A 91 -4.37 -13.88 -24.93
CA GLU A 91 -5.78 -13.44 -24.99
C GLU A 91 -6.35 -13.12 -23.59
N LEU A 92 -5.95 -13.90 -22.58
CA LEU A 92 -6.33 -13.65 -21.20
C LEU A 92 -5.77 -12.31 -20.70
N GLN A 93 -4.52 -11.96 -20.99
CA GLN A 93 -3.94 -10.68 -20.58
C GLN A 93 -4.62 -9.49 -21.27
N GLU A 94 -5.06 -9.65 -22.52
CA GLU A 94 -5.75 -8.59 -23.26
C GLU A 94 -7.15 -8.30 -22.73
N CYS A 95 -7.84 -9.31 -22.19
CA CYS A 95 -9.21 -9.17 -21.68
C CYS A 95 -9.30 -8.84 -20.18
N VAL A 96 -8.21 -8.39 -19.55
CA VAL A 96 -8.24 -7.95 -18.15
C VAL A 96 -9.22 -6.76 -18.01
N PRO A 97 -10.26 -6.85 -17.17
CA PRO A 97 -11.16 -5.74 -16.91
C PRO A 97 -10.41 -4.55 -16.33
N THR A 98 -10.72 -3.34 -16.79
CA THR A 98 -10.09 -2.10 -16.34
C THR A 98 -11.14 -1.00 -16.14
N THR A 99 -10.81 -0.02 -15.31
CA THR A 99 -11.61 1.17 -15.06
C THR A 99 -10.85 2.43 -15.46
N SER A 100 -11.53 3.57 -15.54
CA SER A 100 -10.89 4.88 -15.73
C SER A 100 -9.86 5.20 -14.65
N GLU A 101 -10.08 4.68 -13.44
CA GLU A 101 -9.23 4.88 -12.27
C GLU A 101 -7.95 4.01 -12.28
N LYS A 102 -7.73 3.23 -13.33
CA LYS A 102 -6.52 2.40 -13.43
C LYS A 102 -5.29 3.29 -13.49
N ILE A 103 -4.44 3.16 -12.48
CA ILE A 103 -3.12 3.78 -12.48
C ILE A 103 -2.33 3.30 -13.71
N PRO A 104 -1.84 4.20 -14.58
CA PRO A 104 -1.08 3.83 -15.74
C PRO A 104 0.28 3.23 -15.33
N LEU A 105 0.88 2.48 -16.25
CA LEU A 105 2.17 1.89 -16.02
C LEU A 105 3.22 2.98 -15.75
N HIS A 106 3.76 2.97 -14.54
CA HIS A 106 4.81 3.89 -14.12
C HIS A 106 5.81 3.15 -13.24
N LYS A 107 6.98 3.76 -13.04
CA LYS A 107 7.98 3.26 -12.10
C LYS A 107 7.76 3.93 -10.75
N THR A 108 7.45 3.15 -9.73
CA THR A 108 7.38 3.64 -8.35
C THR A 108 8.79 3.75 -7.77
N GLU A 109 9.13 4.93 -7.27
CA GLU A 109 10.37 5.14 -6.53
C GLU A 109 10.19 4.63 -5.10
N THR A 110 11.23 4.01 -4.54
CA THR A 110 11.19 3.42 -3.20
C THR A 110 12.42 3.87 -2.43
N TYR A 111 12.19 4.37 -1.23
CA TYR A 111 13.20 4.94 -0.34
C TYR A 111 13.20 4.14 0.96
N PRO A 112 14.04 3.09 1.06
CA PRO A 112 14.12 2.29 2.29
C PRO A 112 14.70 3.13 3.42
N LEU A 113 14.04 3.10 4.57
CA LEU A 113 14.51 3.76 5.78
C LEU A 113 15.45 2.83 6.57
N PRO A 114 16.37 3.40 7.38
CA PRO A 114 17.14 2.61 8.33
C PRO A 114 16.22 1.83 9.28
N ALA A 115 16.72 0.69 9.77
CA ALA A 115 16.01 -0.09 10.78
C ALA A 115 15.82 0.74 12.06
N ILE A 116 14.59 0.76 12.58
CA ILE A 116 14.19 1.54 13.74
C ILE A 116 14.03 0.62 14.95
N ASP A 117 14.63 0.98 16.08
CA ASP A 117 14.47 0.23 17.33
C ASP A 117 13.19 0.67 18.04
N ILE A 118 12.08 0.00 17.72
CA ILE A 118 10.76 0.26 18.29
C ILE A 118 10.23 -1.01 18.95
N ASP A 119 9.70 -0.87 20.16
CA ASP A 119 8.97 -1.94 20.84
C ASP A 119 7.55 -2.09 20.27
N GLU A 120 7.44 -2.76 19.12
CA GLU A 120 6.16 -3.06 18.46
C GLU A 120 5.20 -3.89 19.33
N SER A 121 5.70 -4.53 20.40
CA SER A 121 4.86 -5.32 21.32
C SER A 121 4.05 -4.45 22.28
N SER A 122 4.37 -3.16 22.37
CA SER A 122 3.70 -2.17 23.18
C SER A 122 2.80 -1.26 22.35
N THR A 123 1.64 -0.88 22.90
CA THR A 123 0.78 0.17 22.32
C THR A 123 1.53 1.50 22.17
N VAL A 124 2.45 1.78 23.10
CA VAL A 124 3.27 3.01 23.07
C VAL A 124 4.29 2.95 21.94
N GLY A 125 4.96 1.80 21.72
CA GLY A 125 5.93 1.66 20.65
C GLY A 125 5.29 1.77 19.26
N ASN A 126 4.12 1.16 19.06
CA ASN A 126 3.38 1.30 17.79
C ASN A 126 2.98 2.75 17.48
N ALA A 127 2.64 3.55 18.50
CA ALA A 127 2.33 4.96 18.32
C ALA A 127 3.56 5.78 17.87
N GLN A 128 4.77 5.38 18.28
CA GLN A 128 6.03 6.09 18.00
C GLN A 128 6.55 5.85 16.57
N VAL A 129 6.04 4.86 15.84
CA VAL A 129 6.54 4.52 14.49
C VAL A 129 6.43 5.70 13.54
N ILE A 130 5.27 6.37 13.52
CA ILE A 130 5.03 7.50 12.61
C ILE A 130 5.90 8.69 13.00
N ASP A 131 5.92 9.07 14.27
CA ASP A 131 6.74 10.19 14.76
C ASP A 131 8.22 9.98 14.42
N THR A 132 8.73 8.77 14.63
CA THR A 132 10.13 8.45 14.32
C THR A 132 10.42 8.50 12.82
N ILE A 133 9.48 8.08 11.98
CA ILE A 133 9.59 8.21 10.52
C ILE A 133 9.61 9.69 10.10
N PHE A 134 8.74 10.52 10.67
CA PHE A 134 8.69 11.95 10.37
C PHE A 134 9.97 12.67 10.80
N ASP A 135 10.49 12.37 12.00
CA ASP A 135 11.78 12.85 12.48
C ASP A 135 12.93 12.47 11.53
N MET A 136 12.97 11.20 11.08
CA MET A 136 14.00 10.74 10.12
C MET A 136 13.91 11.43 8.76
N LEU A 137 12.70 11.81 8.34
CA LEU A 137 12.45 12.54 7.10
C LEU A 137 12.64 14.05 7.24
N GLY A 138 12.91 14.56 8.45
CA GLY A 138 13.15 15.97 8.72
C GLY A 138 11.89 16.83 8.80
N TYR A 139 10.73 16.22 9.09
CA TYR A 139 9.52 16.95 9.43
C TYR A 139 9.55 17.32 10.91
N ASP A 140 9.15 18.54 11.24
CA ASP A 140 8.97 18.97 12.63
C ASP A 140 7.54 18.69 13.13
N ASN A 141 7.27 18.91 14.42
CA ASN A 141 5.99 18.60 15.10
C ASN A 141 4.74 19.30 14.51
N MET A 142 4.90 20.11 13.46
CA MET A 142 3.83 20.78 12.72
C MET A 142 3.66 20.20 11.29
N ASN A 143 4.38 19.13 10.95
CA ASN A 143 4.47 18.54 9.60
C ASN A 143 4.95 19.55 8.53
N GLU A 144 5.73 20.56 8.93
CA GLU A 144 6.39 21.45 7.98
C GLU A 144 7.80 20.89 7.67
N LYS A 145 8.31 21.15 6.47
CA LYS A 145 9.71 20.80 6.17
C LYS A 145 10.61 21.75 6.94
N ALA A 146 11.32 21.23 7.95
CA ALA A 146 12.39 21.99 8.58
C ALA A 146 13.49 22.24 7.52
N LEU A 147 13.70 23.51 7.20
CA LEU A 147 14.66 24.01 6.19
C LEU A 147 16.08 23.48 6.36
#